data_AF-W1YJM1-F1
#
_entry.id   AF-W1YJM1-F1
#
_cell.length_a   1.000
_cell.length_b   1.000
_cell.length_c   1.000
_cell.angle_alpha   90.00
_cell.angle_beta   90.00
_cell.angle_gamma   90.00
#
_symmetry.space_group_name_H-M   'P 1'
#
loop_
_entity.id
_entity.type
_entity.pdbx_description
1 polymer ?
#
loop_
_entity_poly.entity_id
_entity_poly.type
_entity_poly.pdbx_seq_one_letter_code
_entity_poly.pdbx_strand_id
1 'polypeptide(L)'
;EALVRDLTEGGRFATRYRIPTVAIDDPSFSRTRMWRGPVWVNTSWLVCQGLRRHGYLDLARQIEDELLALVASAGPCEYFTPDL
;
A
#
# COMPACT_ATOMS: atom_id res chain seq x y z
N GLU A 1 -5.92 11.38 -10.04
CA GLU A 1 -5.99 10.52 -11.24
C GLU A 1 -4.75 9.66 -11.48
N ALA A 2 -3.55 10.22 -11.69
CA ALA A 2 -2.34 9.39 -11.95
C ALA A 2 -2.01 8.40 -10.81
N LEU A 3 -2.01 8.86 -9.56
CA LEU A 3 -1.80 8.00 -8.38
C LEU A 3 -2.86 6.90 -8.26
N VAL A 4 -4.13 7.22 -8.52
CA VAL A 4 -5.23 6.25 -8.42
C VAL A 4 -5.01 5.09 -9.39
N ARG A 5 -4.63 5.38 -10.63
CA ARG A 5 -4.27 4.36 -11.62
C ARG A 5 -3.09 3.49 -11.16
N ASP A 6 -2.10 4.09 -10.50
CA ASP A 6 -0.94 3.37 -9.96
C ASP A 6 -1.29 2.45 -8.77
N LEU A 7 -2.43 2.68 -8.09
CA LEU A 7 -2.91 1.89 -6.95
C LEU A 7 -3.95 0.80 -7.32
N THR A 8 -4.50 0.88 -8.53
CA THR A 8 -5.48 -0.08 -9.07
C THR A 8 -4.81 -1.16 -9.92
N GLU A 9 -5.55 -2.19 -10.31
CA GLU A 9 -5.04 -3.34 -11.07
C GLU A 9 -4.11 -2.95 -12.24
N GLY A 10 -2.95 -3.62 -12.32
CA GLY A 10 -1.88 -3.32 -13.29
C GLY A 10 -1.02 -2.10 -12.95
N GLY A 11 -1.33 -1.37 -11.88
CA GLY A 11 -0.57 -0.23 -11.40
C GLY A 11 0.71 -0.61 -10.65
N ARG A 12 1.68 0.30 -10.62
CA ARG A 12 3.02 0.06 -10.08
C ARG A 12 3.08 -0.11 -8.56
N PHE A 13 2.00 0.23 -7.86
CA PHE A 13 1.84 0.08 -6.41
C PHE A 13 0.68 -0.86 -6.05
N ALA A 14 0.15 -1.61 -7.01
CA ALA A 14 -1.04 -2.44 -6.86
C ALA A 14 -0.71 -3.89 -6.43
N THR A 15 0.15 -4.05 -5.42
CA THR A 15 0.36 -5.36 -4.76
C THR A 15 -0.88 -5.77 -3.96
N ARG A 16 -0.93 -7.01 -3.44
CA ARG A 16 -2.06 -7.53 -2.66
C ARG A 16 -2.53 -6.59 -1.53
N TYR A 17 -1.59 -5.95 -0.84
CA TYR A 17 -1.87 -5.01 0.26
C TYR A 17 -1.58 -3.55 -0.12
N ARG A 18 -1.21 -3.32 -1.40
CA ARG A 18 -0.90 -2.05 -2.05
C ARG A 18 0.15 -1.19 -1.33
N ILE A 19 0.51 -0.09 -1.98
CA ILE A 19 1.36 0.99 -1.44
C ILE A 19 2.67 0.44 -0.81
N PRO A 20 3.46 -0.36 -1.54
CA PRO A 20 4.85 -0.56 -1.14
C PRO A 20 5.56 0.81 -1.07
N THR A 21 6.56 0.96 -0.20
CA THR A 21 7.29 2.25 -0.06
C THR A 21 8.02 2.67 -1.33
N VAL A 22 8.23 1.73 -2.25
CA VAL A 22 8.80 1.93 -3.59
C VAL A 22 8.00 1.08 -4.57
N ALA A 23 7.80 1.59 -5.80
CA ALA A 23 7.10 0.90 -6.86
C ALA A 23 7.72 -0.49 -7.16
N ILE A 24 6.91 -1.47 -7.55
CA ILE A 24 7.36 -2.85 -7.78
C ILE A 24 8.33 -2.98 -8.97
N ASP A 25 8.29 -2.04 -9.90
CA ASP A 25 9.14 -1.96 -11.09
C ASP A 25 10.38 -1.08 -10.90
N ASP A 26 10.56 -0.49 -9.70
CA ASP A 26 11.74 0.30 -9.38
C ASP A 26 12.97 -0.60 -9.19
N PRO A 27 14.16 -0.25 -9.74
CA PRO A 27 15.38 -1.04 -9.58
C PRO A 27 15.82 -1.22 -8.12
N SER A 28 15.39 -0.35 -7.21
CA SER A 28 15.68 -0.44 -5.79
C SER A 28 14.66 -1.25 -4.99
N PHE A 29 13.60 -1.76 -5.63
CA PHE A 29 12.58 -2.56 -4.98
C PHE A 29 13.17 -3.80 -4.29
N SER A 30 12.76 -4.02 -3.06
CA SER A 30 13.17 -5.16 -2.24
C SER A 30 12.09 -5.47 -1.23
N ARG A 31 11.62 -6.72 -1.22
CA ARG A 31 10.52 -7.16 -0.34
C ARG A 31 10.85 -7.10 1.16
N THR A 32 12.13 -7.13 1.52
CA THR A 32 12.57 -7.29 2.91
C THR A 32 13.31 -6.08 3.46
N ARG A 33 13.72 -5.13 2.61
CA ARG A 33 14.48 -3.95 3.01
C ARG A 33 13.54 -2.79 3.35
N MET A 34 13.09 -2.70 4.59
CA MET A 34 12.42 -1.52 5.21
C MET A 34 11.74 -0.54 4.23
N TRP A 35 12.41 0.55 3.86
CA TRP A 35 11.89 1.64 3.03
C TRP A 35 12.04 1.43 1.52
N ARG A 36 12.33 0.21 1.09
CA ARG A 36 12.59 -0.14 -0.32
C ARG A 36 11.58 -1.12 -0.90
N GLY A 37 10.41 -1.30 -0.30
CA GLY A 37 9.40 -2.20 -0.85
C GLY A 37 8.33 -2.65 0.13
N PRO A 38 8.64 -2.93 1.42
CA PRO A 38 7.61 -3.23 2.40
C PRO A 38 6.45 -2.24 2.46
N VAL A 39 5.30 -2.74 2.92
CA VAL A 39 4.11 -1.95 3.21
C VAL A 39 4.18 -1.48 4.66
N TRP A 40 3.88 -0.20 4.87
CA TRP A 40 3.90 0.43 6.19
C TRP A 40 2.52 1.00 6.51
N VAL A 41 2.00 0.70 7.70
CA VAL A 41 0.64 1.09 8.08
C VAL A 41 0.45 2.60 8.08
N ASN A 42 1.44 3.35 8.60
CA ASN A 42 1.38 4.80 8.66
C ASN A 42 1.39 5.45 7.27
N THR A 43 2.21 4.97 6.33
CA THR A 43 2.25 5.54 4.97
C THR A 43 0.99 5.22 4.19
N SER A 44 0.53 3.96 4.25
CA SER A 44 -0.74 3.54 3.63
C SER A 44 -1.91 4.35 4.18
N TRP A 45 -1.95 4.57 5.49
CA TRP A 45 -2.96 5.42 6.12
C TRP A 45 -2.94 6.87 5.61
N LEU A 46 -1.76 7.49 5.50
CA LEU A 46 -1.63 8.85 4.97
C LEU A 46 -2.12 8.96 3.52
N VAL A 47 -1.83 7.96 2.69
CA VAL A 47 -2.35 7.89 1.31
C VAL A 47 -3.87 7.77 1.30
N CYS A 48 -4.45 6.93 2.17
CA CYS A 48 -5.90 6.82 2.31
C CYS A 48 -6.54 8.14 2.73
N GLN A 49 -5.93 8.89 3.65
CA GLN A 49 -6.41 10.24 4.01
C GLN A 49 -6.42 11.18 2.80
N GLY A 50 -5.39 11.12 1.96
CA GLY A 50 -5.35 11.84 0.68
C GLY A 50 -6.48 11.44 -0.25
N LEU A 51 -6.65 10.14 -0.49
CA LEU A 51 -7.72 9.60 -1.34
C LEU A 51 -9.10 10.09 -0.90
N ARG A 52 -9.39 10.06 0.42
CA ARG A 52 -10.65 10.56 0.97
C ARG A 52 -10.88 12.05 0.70
N ARG A 53 -9.84 12.87 0.91
CA ARG A 53 -9.91 14.33 0.66
C ARG A 53 -10.17 14.67 -0.80
N HIS A 54 -9.78 13.78 -1.72
CA HIS A 54 -9.99 13.94 -3.16
C HIS A 54 -11.23 13.20 -3.69
N GLY A 55 -12.09 12.66 -2.83
CA GLY A 55 -13.35 12.02 -3.22
C GLY A 55 -13.24 10.55 -3.63
N TYR A 56 -12.06 9.92 -3.54
CA TYR A 56 -11.86 8.50 -3.84
C TYR A 56 -12.20 7.62 -2.62
N LEU A 57 -13.44 7.71 -2.15
CA LEU A 57 -13.88 7.10 -0.87
C LEU A 57 -13.83 5.57 -0.89
N ASP A 58 -14.29 4.94 -1.97
CA ASP A 58 -14.36 3.48 -2.06
C ASP A 58 -12.97 2.85 -2.15
N LEU A 59 -12.07 3.46 -2.92
CA LEU A 59 -10.68 3.02 -3.01
C LEU A 59 -9.96 3.17 -1.67
N ALA A 60 -10.16 4.29 -0.96
CA ALA A 60 -9.59 4.47 0.37
C ALA A 60 -10.07 3.38 1.34
N ARG A 61 -11.39 3.12 1.37
CA ARG A 61 -11.97 2.07 2.23
C ARG A 61 -11.40 0.69 1.90
N GLN A 62 -11.30 0.34 0.61
CA GLN A 62 -10.76 -0.94 0.20
C GLN A 62 -9.32 -1.14 0.69
N ILE A 63 -8.46 -0.13 0.54
CA ILE A 63 -7.06 -0.19 1.00
C ILE A 63 -7.00 -0.30 2.53
N GLU A 64 -7.84 0.44 3.25
CA GLU A 64 -7.92 0.38 4.71
C GLU A 64 -8.35 -1.02 5.20
N ASP A 65 -9.35 -1.63 4.56
CA ASP A 65 -9.83 -2.98 4.89
C ASP A 65 -8.75 -4.04 4.66
N GLU A 66 -8.00 -3.96 3.56
CA GLU A 66 -6.86 -4.84 3.26
C GLU A 66 -5.72 -4.67 4.27
N LEU A 67 -5.43 -3.43 4.67
CA LEU A 67 -4.40 -3.13 5.67
C LEU A 67 -4.79 -3.66 7.06
N LEU A 68 -6.06 -3.53 7.44
CA LEU A 68 -6.59 -4.08 8.69
C LEU A 68 -6.54 -5.62 8.69
N ALA A 69 -6.89 -6.26 7.56
CA ALA A 69 -6.78 -7.71 7.41
C ALA A 69 -5.32 -8.19 7.54
N LEU A 70 -4.37 -7.46 6.96
CA LEU A 70 -2.94 -7.73 7.07
C LEU A 70 -2.49 -7.70 8.54
N VAL A 71 -2.77 -6.60 9.24
CA VAL A 71 -2.40 -6.43 10.66
C VAL A 71 -3.08 -7.48 11.54
N ALA A 72 -4.34 -7.80 11.28
CA ALA A 72 -5.07 -8.83 12.03
C ALA A 72 -4.45 -10.23 11.85
N SER A 73 -3.90 -10.52 10.66
CA SER A 73 -3.29 -11.84 10.36
C SER A 73 -1.87 -12.00 10.89
N ALA A 74 -1.08 -10.93 10.92
CA ALA A 74 0.36 -10.98 11.22
C ALA A 74 0.72 -10.36 12.59
N GLY A 75 -0.21 -9.63 13.22
CA GLY A 75 0.02 -8.88 14.45
C GLY A 75 0.60 -7.48 14.19
N PRO A 76 0.85 -6.71 15.26
CA PRO A 76 1.42 -5.37 15.15
C PRO A 76 2.90 -5.45 14.77
N CYS A 77 3.19 -5.15 13.51
CA CYS A 77 4.56 -5.02 12.98
C CYS A 77 4.82 -3.61 12.47
N GLU A 78 6.08 -3.20 12.47
CA GLU A 78 6.49 -1.91 11.93
C GLU A 78 6.25 -1.84 10.40
N TYR A 79 6.58 -2.92 9.70
CA TYR A 79 6.34 -3.06 8.26
C TYR A 79 6.05 -4.51 7.89
N PHE A 80 5.44 -4.69 6.72
CA PHE A 80 5.02 -5.98 6.20
C PHE A 80 5.68 -6.22 4.85
N THR A 81 6.22 -7.43 4.67
CA THR A 81 6.73 -7.86 3.37
C THR A 81 5.57 -7.97 2.39
N PRO A 82 5.66 -7.38 1.18
CA PRO A 82 4.60 -7.49 0.19
C PRO A 82 4.60 -8.92 -0.35
N ASP A 83 3.49 -9.62 -0.18
CA ASP A 83 3.18 -10.78 -1.00
C ASP A 83 2.88 -10.27 -2.42
N LEU A 84 3.64 -10.75 -3.41
CA LEU A 84 3.34 -10.47 -4.82
C LEU A 84 2.18 -11.34 -5.30
#